data_AF-A0A150UZH0-F1
#
_entry.id   AF-A0A150UZH0-F1
#
_cell.length_a   1.000
_cell.length_b   1.000
_cell.length_c   1.000
_cell.angle_alpha   90.00
_cell.angle_beta   90.00
_cell.angle_gamma   90.00
#
_symmetry.space_group_name_H-M   'P 1'
#
loop_
_entity.id
_entity.type
_entity.pdbx_description
1 polymer ?
#
loop_
_entity_poly.entity_id
_entity_poly.type
_entity_poly.pdbx_seq_one_letter_code
_entity_poly.pdbx_strand_id
1 'polypeptide(L)'
;SDDVCFEPTPPPLNYSLAPRKWSIVFFWSLIVVDCIFMPVGLYFGLWYGLTRRQLSANAVFSIVTAALGGVSIMEYVLRLRRLMRKGSTCRPIGARRAYLDWFHWNFSLGWFIIMIELIVGTVPAHPPIRLLAMPVPSMLYAFGTELVIVDILRIFHVPAPIRISSMPAGSQLRPCIYSIIEDVVAVDGSGGTAFREALNRRYEASHIFRAMLRRLGVVWAIGAQSAAIVLTILIFTIQDQAAYVVGWAVPFLWAGVWSAGTWWYVERMLRKEKAAWAEEVAMKA
;
A
#
# COMPACT_ATOMS: atom_id res chain seq x y z
N SER A 1 -9.91 -43.89 -2.43
CA SER A 1 -9.19 -43.86 -3.71
C SER A 1 -9.55 -42.56 -4.40
N ASP A 2 -8.93 -41.47 -3.97
CA ASP A 2 -8.99 -40.18 -4.65
C ASP A 2 -7.53 -39.81 -4.96
N ASP A 3 -7.04 -40.29 -6.09
CA ASP A 3 -5.80 -39.78 -6.68
C ASP A 3 -6.06 -38.34 -7.10
N VAL A 4 -5.83 -37.41 -6.17
CA VAL A 4 -5.75 -35.98 -6.51
C VAL A 4 -4.51 -35.86 -7.39
N CYS A 5 -4.72 -35.98 -8.70
CA CYS A 5 -3.69 -35.81 -9.72
C CYS A 5 -2.96 -34.49 -9.44
N PHE A 6 -1.75 -34.60 -8.92
CA PHE A 6 -0.97 -33.44 -8.52
C PHE A 6 -0.56 -32.73 -9.81
N GLU A 7 -1.08 -31.51 -10.03
CA GLU A 7 -0.79 -30.78 -11.25
C GLU A 7 0.74 -30.62 -11.43
N PRO A 8 1.27 -30.74 -12.66
CA PRO A 8 2.71 -30.74 -12.93
C PRO A 8 3.39 -29.41 -12.60
N THR A 9 2.61 -28.35 -12.37
CA THR A 9 3.10 -27.02 -12.00
C THR A 9 2.26 -26.45 -10.86
N PRO A 10 2.83 -25.56 -10.02
CA PRO A 10 2.04 -24.90 -8.98
C PRO A 10 0.90 -24.08 -9.61
N PRO A 11 -0.26 -23.95 -8.94
CA PRO A 11 -1.41 -23.24 -9.48
C PRO A 11 -1.04 -21.84 -10.01
N PRO A 12 -1.31 -21.54 -11.29
CA PRO A 12 -0.87 -20.30 -11.89
C PRO A 12 -1.69 -19.12 -11.36
N LEU A 13 -1.05 -17.98 -11.16
CA LEU A 13 -1.75 -16.73 -10.79
C LEU A 13 -2.51 -16.09 -11.96
N ASN A 14 -2.27 -16.57 -13.19
CA ASN A 14 -2.87 -16.07 -14.43
C ASN A 14 -2.81 -14.54 -14.56
N TYR A 15 -1.73 -13.94 -14.07
CA TYR A 15 -1.53 -12.49 -14.03
C TYR A 15 -0.06 -12.16 -14.28
N SER A 16 0.19 -11.12 -15.08
CA SER A 16 1.53 -10.63 -15.39
C SER A 16 1.57 -9.10 -15.36
N LEU A 17 2.65 -8.57 -14.78
CA LEU A 17 2.94 -7.13 -14.73
C LEU A 17 3.64 -6.63 -16.00
N ALA A 18 4.25 -7.51 -16.80
CA ALA A 18 5.01 -7.16 -18.00
C ALA A 18 4.26 -6.26 -19.01
N PRO A 19 2.99 -6.54 -19.38
CA PRO A 19 2.26 -5.67 -20.32
C PRO A 19 1.87 -4.32 -19.71
N ARG A 20 1.93 -4.18 -18.38
CA ARG A 20 1.48 -3.00 -17.63
C ARG A 20 2.63 -2.14 -17.10
N LYS A 21 3.88 -2.53 -17.36
CA LYS A 21 5.08 -1.86 -16.82
C LYS A 21 5.11 -0.35 -17.09
N TRP A 22 4.73 0.07 -18.29
CA TRP A 22 4.70 1.49 -18.67
C TRP A 22 3.59 2.26 -17.97
N SER A 23 2.41 1.65 -17.80
CA SER A 23 1.33 2.24 -17.01
C SER A 23 1.72 2.41 -15.54
N ILE A 24 2.42 1.41 -14.98
CA ILE A 24 2.93 1.46 -13.60
C ILE A 24 3.98 2.57 -13.45
N VAL A 25 4.95 2.64 -14.37
CA VAL A 25 5.98 3.70 -14.35
C VAL A 25 5.34 5.08 -14.49
N PHE A 26 4.43 5.26 -15.44
CA PHE A 26 3.73 6.54 -15.63
C PHE A 26 2.93 6.95 -14.38
N PHE A 27 2.18 6.02 -13.79
CA PHE A 27 1.40 6.26 -12.58
C PHE A 27 2.29 6.67 -11.39
N TRP A 28 3.36 5.93 -11.13
CA TRP A 28 4.28 6.27 -10.03
C TRP A 28 5.03 7.58 -10.28
N SER A 29 5.37 7.91 -11.54
CA SER A 29 5.94 9.21 -11.89
C SER A 29 4.97 10.35 -11.57
N LEU A 30 3.67 10.19 -11.87
CA LEU A 30 2.65 11.17 -11.50
C LEU A 30 2.52 11.33 -9.99
N ILE A 31 2.54 10.23 -9.22
CA ILE A 31 2.54 10.28 -7.75
C ILE A 31 3.76 11.01 -7.21
N VAL A 32 4.96 10.74 -7.74
CA VAL A 32 6.19 11.41 -7.30
C VAL A 32 6.11 12.92 -7.58
N VAL A 33 5.55 13.32 -8.73
CA VAL A 33 5.32 14.72 -9.03
C VAL A 33 4.32 15.35 -8.07
N ASP A 34 3.17 14.71 -7.86
CA ASP A 34 2.07 15.20 -7.01
C ASP A 34 2.42 15.24 -5.51
N CYS A 35 3.16 14.26 -5.01
CA CYS A 35 3.44 14.10 -3.59
C CYS A 35 4.82 14.59 -3.15
N ILE A 36 5.78 14.78 -4.07
CA ILE A 36 7.12 15.28 -3.71
C ILE A 36 7.35 16.64 -4.35
N PHE A 37 7.40 16.67 -5.69
CA PHE A 37 7.82 17.88 -6.40
C PHE A 37 6.82 19.03 -6.24
N MET A 38 5.53 18.74 -6.21
CA MET A 38 4.50 19.74 -6.01
C MET A 38 4.54 20.38 -4.62
N PRO A 39 4.45 19.64 -3.48
CA PRO A 39 4.49 20.28 -2.16
C PRO A 39 5.82 20.97 -1.85
N VAL A 40 6.95 20.35 -2.24
CA VAL A 40 8.28 20.95 -2.01
C VAL A 40 8.49 22.15 -2.93
N GLY A 41 8.24 21.98 -4.23
CA GLY A 41 8.42 23.04 -5.23
C GLY A 41 7.50 24.24 -4.99
N LEU A 42 6.22 24.01 -4.71
CA LEU A 42 5.28 25.08 -4.37
C LEU A 42 5.66 25.76 -3.05
N TYR A 43 6.05 25.01 -2.02
CA TYR A 43 6.50 25.61 -0.77
C TYR A 43 7.70 26.55 -1.00
N PHE A 44 8.79 26.07 -1.58
CA PHE A 44 9.98 26.90 -1.80
C PHE A 44 9.72 28.03 -2.81
N GLY A 45 8.96 27.75 -3.88
CA GLY A 45 8.61 28.75 -4.89
C GLY A 45 7.76 29.89 -4.34
N LEU A 46 6.74 29.59 -3.55
CA LEU A 46 5.89 30.60 -2.93
C LEU A 46 6.57 31.30 -1.75
N TRP A 47 7.38 30.58 -0.97
CA TRP A 47 8.04 31.12 0.23
C TRP A 47 9.21 32.06 -0.09
N TYR A 48 9.94 31.79 -1.18
CA TYR A 48 11.12 32.58 -1.59
C TYR A 48 10.90 33.42 -2.85
N GLY A 49 10.06 32.97 -3.78
CA GLY A 49 9.84 33.63 -5.08
C GLY A 49 8.76 34.70 -5.07
N LEU A 50 7.71 34.56 -4.25
CA LEU A 50 6.75 35.63 -3.99
C LEU A 50 7.18 36.33 -2.70
N THR A 51 7.36 37.65 -2.77
CA THR A 51 7.85 38.44 -1.63
C THR A 51 7.03 38.10 -0.39
N ARG A 52 7.66 37.83 0.78
CA ARG A 52 6.98 37.63 2.09
C ARG A 52 5.93 38.71 2.44
N ARG A 53 5.94 39.83 1.72
CA ARG A 53 4.98 40.94 1.80
C ARG A 53 3.63 40.66 1.10
N GLN A 54 3.54 39.68 0.20
CA GLN A 54 2.36 39.42 -0.62
C GLN A 54 1.49 38.27 -0.10
N LEU A 55 2.09 37.28 0.57
CA LEU A 55 1.40 36.08 1.07
C LEU A 55 1.79 35.80 2.52
N SER A 56 0.80 35.53 3.37
CA SER A 56 1.03 35.04 4.73
C SER A 56 1.56 33.60 4.70
N ALA A 57 2.29 33.18 5.75
CA ALA A 57 2.75 31.80 5.87
C ALA A 57 1.60 30.79 5.80
N ASN A 58 0.47 31.14 6.41
CA ASN A 58 -0.78 30.39 6.34
C ASN A 58 -1.28 30.22 4.89
N ALA A 59 -1.27 31.29 4.09
CA ALA A 59 -1.70 31.23 2.71
C ALA A 59 -0.81 30.32 1.86
N VAL A 60 0.52 30.38 2.07
CA VAL A 60 1.47 29.48 1.37
C VAL A 60 1.14 28.02 1.63
N PHE A 61 1.02 27.62 2.90
CA PHE A 61 0.75 26.22 3.23
C PHE A 61 -0.68 25.78 2.88
N SER A 62 -1.65 26.69 2.89
CA SER A 62 -3.01 26.40 2.42
C SER A 62 -3.04 26.15 0.91
N ILE A 63 -2.32 26.94 0.11
CA ILE A 63 -2.18 26.71 -1.34
C ILE A 63 -1.50 25.37 -1.61
N VAL A 64 -0.39 25.09 -0.91
CA VAL A 64 0.33 23.82 -1.03
C VAL A 64 -0.59 22.64 -0.70
N THR A 65 -1.34 22.73 0.40
CA THR A 65 -2.29 21.69 0.84
C THR A 65 -3.42 21.49 -0.17
N ALA A 66 -3.98 22.57 -0.71
CA ALA A 66 -5.06 22.51 -1.70
C ALA A 66 -4.61 21.94 -3.05
N ALA A 67 -3.35 22.17 -3.43
CA ALA A 67 -2.78 21.63 -4.65
C ALA A 67 -2.40 20.15 -4.52
N LEU A 68 -2.16 19.67 -3.29
CA LEU A 68 -1.65 18.33 -3.05
C LEU A 68 -2.70 17.23 -3.24
N GLY A 69 -2.25 16.11 -3.78
CA GLY A 69 -2.98 14.85 -3.73
C GLY A 69 -3.97 14.66 -4.86
N GLY A 70 -3.89 15.46 -5.93
CA GLY A 70 -4.81 15.35 -7.07
C GLY A 70 -4.77 13.98 -7.72
N VAL A 71 -3.57 13.40 -7.90
CA VAL A 71 -3.39 12.07 -8.49
C VAL A 71 -3.95 10.99 -7.56
N SER A 72 -3.64 11.12 -6.27
CA SER A 72 -4.04 10.13 -5.26
C SER A 72 -5.55 10.17 -4.96
N ILE A 73 -6.18 11.35 -4.98
CA ILE A 73 -7.65 11.52 -4.89
C ILE A 73 -8.32 10.94 -6.14
N MET A 74 -7.78 11.22 -7.33
CA MET A 74 -8.32 10.65 -8.56
C MET A 74 -8.27 9.12 -8.52
N GLU A 75 -7.15 8.53 -8.07
CA GLU A 75 -7.05 7.08 -7.92
C GLU A 75 -8.05 6.54 -6.89
N TYR A 76 -8.21 7.22 -5.75
CA TYR A 76 -9.23 6.87 -4.76
C TYR A 76 -10.63 6.81 -5.37
N VAL A 77 -11.02 7.85 -6.14
CA VAL A 77 -12.33 7.93 -6.81
C VAL A 77 -12.47 6.85 -7.89
N LEU A 78 -11.43 6.61 -8.69
CA LEU A 78 -11.42 5.57 -9.72
C LEU A 78 -11.59 4.18 -9.10
N ARG A 79 -10.87 3.89 -8.01
CA ARG A 79 -10.98 2.66 -7.24
C ARG A 79 -12.38 2.47 -6.68
N LEU A 80 -12.93 3.50 -6.03
CA LEU A 80 -14.30 3.49 -5.52
C LEU A 80 -15.33 3.23 -6.64
N ARG A 81 -15.17 3.90 -7.80
CA ARG A 81 -16.04 3.69 -8.96
C ARG A 81 -15.95 2.26 -9.50
N ARG A 82 -14.75 1.68 -9.58
CA ARG A 82 -14.55 0.29 -10.02
C ARG A 82 -15.24 -0.70 -9.08
N LEU A 83 -15.16 -0.50 -7.77
CA LEU A 83 -15.83 -1.33 -6.78
C LEU A 83 -17.36 -1.18 -6.82
N MET A 84 -17.88 0.04 -6.94
CA MET A 84 -19.33 0.35 -6.86
C MET A 84 -20.10 0.10 -8.17
N ARG A 85 -19.40 -0.11 -9.29
CA ARG A 85 -20.00 -0.36 -10.61
C ARG A 85 -20.88 -1.61 -10.58
N LYS A 86 -22.07 -1.53 -11.21
CA LYS A 86 -22.94 -2.70 -11.42
C LYS A 86 -22.17 -3.77 -12.20
N GLY A 87 -22.23 -5.03 -11.75
CA GLY A 87 -21.50 -6.13 -12.39
C GLY A 87 -19.98 -6.03 -12.26
N SER A 88 -19.45 -5.25 -11.31
CA SER A 88 -18.01 -5.14 -11.10
C SER A 88 -17.38 -6.52 -10.85
N THR A 89 -16.37 -6.82 -11.67
CA THR A 89 -15.55 -8.04 -11.62
C THR A 89 -14.35 -7.88 -10.71
N CYS A 90 -14.19 -6.75 -10.00
CA CYS A 90 -13.07 -6.52 -9.10
C CYS A 90 -13.51 -6.36 -7.64
N ARG A 91 -14.71 -6.82 -7.27
CA ARG A 91 -15.17 -6.85 -5.87
C ARG A 91 -14.70 -8.10 -5.13
N PRO A 92 -14.49 -8.02 -3.79
CA PRO A 92 -14.10 -9.20 -3.02
C PRO A 92 -15.11 -10.35 -3.18
N ILE A 93 -14.62 -11.59 -3.12
CA ILE A 93 -15.42 -12.78 -3.44
C ILE A 93 -16.56 -12.94 -2.45
N GLY A 94 -17.82 -12.91 -2.91
CA GLY A 94 -19.00 -13.01 -2.05
C GLY A 94 -19.40 -11.69 -1.35
N ALA A 95 -18.87 -10.54 -1.80
CA ALA A 95 -19.22 -9.23 -1.27
C ALA A 95 -20.48 -8.63 -1.94
N ARG A 96 -21.28 -7.89 -1.17
CA ARG A 96 -22.42 -7.11 -1.71
C ARG A 96 -21.91 -5.92 -2.53
N ARG A 97 -22.79 -5.27 -3.31
CA ARG A 97 -22.40 -4.16 -4.20
C ARG A 97 -21.77 -2.96 -3.47
N ALA A 98 -22.21 -2.68 -2.24
CA ALA A 98 -21.72 -1.55 -1.45
C ALA A 98 -20.52 -1.89 -0.55
N TYR A 99 -19.99 -3.12 -0.64
CA TYR A 99 -18.81 -3.50 0.15
C TYR A 99 -17.55 -3.03 -0.55
N LEU A 100 -16.76 -2.23 0.17
CA LEU A 100 -15.41 -1.85 -0.20
C LEU A 100 -14.45 -2.94 0.26
N ASP A 101 -13.31 -3.04 -0.42
CA ASP A 101 -12.26 -3.97 -0.03
C ASP A 101 -11.42 -3.44 1.13
N TRP A 102 -10.64 -4.33 1.74
CA TRP A 102 -9.86 -4.05 2.93
C TRP A 102 -8.82 -2.97 2.66
N PHE A 103 -8.11 -3.05 1.54
CA PHE A 103 -7.15 -2.01 1.17
C PHE A 103 -7.81 -0.63 1.04
N HIS A 104 -9.00 -0.54 0.44
CA HIS A 104 -9.70 0.74 0.31
C HIS A 104 -10.05 1.35 1.67
N TRP A 105 -10.53 0.55 2.64
CA TRP A 105 -10.81 1.05 3.99
C TRP A 105 -9.55 1.54 4.72
N ASN A 106 -8.44 0.80 4.63
CA ASN A 106 -7.18 1.23 5.23
C ASN A 106 -6.61 2.47 4.54
N PHE A 107 -6.74 2.54 3.22
CA PHE A 107 -6.35 3.71 2.45
C PHE A 107 -7.21 4.93 2.83
N SER A 108 -8.52 4.77 3.04
CA SER A 108 -9.40 5.83 3.56
C SER A 108 -8.98 6.30 4.96
N LEU A 109 -8.61 5.37 5.85
CA LEU A 109 -8.15 5.71 7.19
C LEU A 109 -6.84 6.50 7.16
N GLY A 110 -5.86 6.05 6.35
CA GLY A 110 -4.60 6.76 6.16
C GLY A 110 -4.82 8.17 5.59
N TRP A 111 -5.70 8.30 4.59
CA TRP A 111 -6.11 9.60 4.05
C TRP A 111 -6.77 10.49 5.08
N PHE A 112 -7.65 9.94 5.92
CA PHE A 112 -8.31 10.70 6.97
C PHE A 112 -7.29 11.28 7.96
N ILE A 113 -6.27 10.50 8.35
CA ILE A 113 -5.16 10.96 9.20
C ILE A 113 -4.40 12.10 8.52
N ILE A 114 -4.00 11.93 7.25
CA ILE A 114 -3.31 12.97 6.47
C ILE A 114 -4.14 14.26 6.42
N MET A 115 -5.44 14.15 6.14
CA MET A 115 -6.32 15.32 6.04
C MET A 115 -6.39 16.07 7.37
N ILE A 116 -6.45 15.35 8.50
CA ILE A 116 -6.40 15.99 9.83
C ILE A 116 -5.08 16.73 10.01
N GLU A 117 -3.94 16.10 9.71
CA GLU A 117 -2.62 16.73 9.88
C GLU A 117 -2.45 17.99 9.03
N LEU A 118 -2.88 17.93 7.76
CA LEU A 118 -2.80 19.07 6.85
C LEU A 118 -3.77 20.19 7.25
N ILE A 119 -5.02 19.88 7.60
CA ILE A 119 -5.99 20.89 8.04
C ILE A 119 -5.53 21.52 9.36
N VAL A 120 -5.24 20.71 10.38
CA VAL A 120 -4.81 21.23 11.70
C VAL A 120 -3.49 21.98 11.59
N GLY A 121 -2.54 21.50 10.77
CA GLY A 121 -1.27 22.17 10.53
C GLY A 121 -1.42 23.50 9.78
N THR A 122 -2.48 23.68 8.98
CA THR A 122 -2.72 24.93 8.23
C THR A 122 -3.66 25.92 8.91
N VAL A 123 -4.33 25.57 10.01
CA VAL A 123 -5.19 26.52 10.76
C VAL A 123 -4.41 27.68 11.43
N PRO A 124 -3.24 27.46 12.07
CA PRO A 124 -2.55 28.54 12.78
C PRO A 124 -2.03 29.66 11.85
N ALA A 125 -1.95 30.89 12.38
CA ALA A 125 -1.33 32.01 11.69
C ALA A 125 0.16 31.77 11.36
N HIS A 126 0.83 30.98 12.21
CA HIS A 126 2.18 30.47 12.01
C HIS A 126 2.13 28.93 11.95
N PRO A 127 1.95 28.35 10.75
CA PRO A 127 1.83 26.91 10.58
C PRO A 127 3.07 26.15 11.10
N PRO A 128 2.89 25.11 11.94
CA PRO A 128 3.99 24.25 12.36
C PRO A 128 4.47 23.38 11.19
N ILE A 129 5.58 23.78 10.56
CA ILE A 129 6.17 23.11 9.38
C ILE A 129 6.44 21.62 9.64
N ARG A 130 6.82 21.27 10.87
CA ARG A 130 7.10 19.88 11.27
C ARG A 130 5.86 19.00 11.20
N LEU A 131 4.70 19.52 11.62
CA LEU A 131 3.44 18.79 11.48
C LEU A 131 3.07 18.61 10.00
N LEU A 132 3.30 19.63 9.18
CA LEU A 132 3.07 19.59 7.73
C LEU A 132 4.08 18.70 6.97
N ALA A 133 5.10 18.17 7.64
CA ALA A 133 6.04 17.19 7.11
C ALA A 133 5.67 15.74 7.47
N MET A 134 4.71 15.54 8.38
CA MET A 134 4.26 14.21 8.84
C MET A 134 3.30 13.42 7.92
N PRO A 135 2.59 13.98 6.92
CA PRO A 135 1.59 13.23 6.16
C PRO A 135 2.02 11.85 5.63
N VAL A 136 3.18 11.80 4.96
CA VAL A 136 3.66 10.55 4.36
C VAL A 136 4.22 9.59 5.43
N PRO A 137 4.99 10.05 6.45
CA PRO A 137 5.30 9.23 7.63
C PRO A 137 4.06 8.67 8.35
N SER A 138 2.99 9.44 8.48
CA SER A 138 1.75 9.01 9.12
C SER A 138 1.00 7.95 8.31
N MET A 139 1.08 8.03 6.98
CA MET A 139 0.63 6.94 6.11
C MET A 139 1.45 5.65 6.33
N LEU A 140 2.76 5.75 6.53
CA LEU A 140 3.60 4.60 6.88
C LEU A 140 3.22 4.01 8.25
N TYR A 141 2.92 4.84 9.25
CA TYR A 141 2.38 4.37 10.53
C TYR A 141 1.04 3.65 10.35
N ALA A 142 0.12 4.19 9.55
CA ALA A 142 -1.20 3.59 9.34
C ALA A 142 -1.09 2.17 8.77
N PHE A 143 -0.42 2.02 7.62
CA PHE A 143 -0.23 0.71 6.99
C PHE A 143 0.71 -0.21 7.80
N GLY A 144 1.77 0.32 8.40
CA GLY A 144 2.68 -0.44 9.24
C GLY A 144 1.98 -1.01 10.48
N THR A 145 1.13 -0.22 11.12
CA THR A 145 0.36 -0.63 12.30
C THR A 145 -0.68 -1.67 11.95
N GLU A 146 -1.40 -1.47 10.84
CA GLU A 146 -2.34 -2.47 10.32
C GLU A 146 -1.67 -3.83 10.10
N LEU A 147 -0.55 -3.85 9.36
CA LEU A 147 0.21 -5.06 9.08
C LEU A 147 0.61 -5.78 10.39
N VAL A 148 1.11 -5.03 11.37
CA VAL A 148 1.50 -5.57 12.69
C VAL A 148 0.28 -6.14 13.42
N ILE A 149 -0.82 -5.40 13.52
CA ILE A 149 -2.01 -5.82 14.27
C ILE A 149 -2.59 -7.11 13.67
N VAL A 150 -2.81 -7.13 12.35
CA VAL A 150 -3.42 -8.29 11.68
C VAL A 150 -2.51 -9.51 11.77
N ASP A 151 -1.19 -9.34 11.60
CA ASP A 151 -0.25 -10.46 11.73
C ASP A 151 -0.13 -10.97 13.18
N ILE A 152 -0.22 -10.09 14.19
CA ILE A 152 -0.30 -10.49 15.61
C ILE A 152 -1.56 -11.31 15.86
N LEU A 153 -2.74 -10.82 15.46
CA LEU A 153 -4.01 -11.54 15.61
C LEU A 153 -3.97 -12.90 14.93
N ARG A 154 -3.36 -12.97 13.74
CA ARG A 154 -3.11 -14.22 13.02
C ARG A 154 -2.23 -15.19 13.81
N ILE A 155 -1.13 -14.72 14.41
CA ILE A 155 -0.20 -15.56 15.20
C ILE A 155 -0.93 -16.15 16.41
N PHE A 156 -1.78 -15.37 17.06
CA PHE A 156 -2.60 -15.83 18.19
C PHE A 156 -3.85 -16.62 17.77
N HIS A 157 -3.99 -16.96 16.49
CA HIS A 157 -5.13 -17.70 15.96
C HIS A 157 -6.50 -17.07 16.29
N VAL A 158 -6.53 -15.74 16.38
CA VAL A 158 -7.78 -15.01 16.58
C VAL A 158 -8.58 -15.06 15.28
N PRO A 159 -9.84 -15.54 15.30
CA PRO A 159 -10.67 -15.57 14.10
C PRO A 159 -10.97 -14.14 13.63
N ALA A 160 -11.12 -13.95 12.32
CA ALA A 160 -11.35 -12.63 11.74
C ALA A 160 -12.62 -11.98 12.35
N PRO A 161 -12.50 -10.86 13.09
CA PRO A 161 -13.64 -10.27 13.79
C PRO A 161 -14.66 -9.67 12.81
N ILE A 162 -14.16 -9.21 11.66
CA ILE A 162 -14.91 -8.68 10.56
C ILE A 162 -14.39 -9.28 9.25
N ARG A 163 -15.16 -9.07 8.18
CA ARG A 163 -14.76 -9.49 6.85
C ARG A 163 -13.54 -8.69 6.38
N ILE A 164 -12.51 -9.39 5.93
CA ILE A 164 -11.30 -8.80 5.34
C ILE A 164 -11.27 -9.22 3.88
N SER A 165 -11.74 -8.35 2.99
CA SER A 165 -11.85 -8.60 1.54
C SER A 165 -12.57 -9.92 1.23
N SER A 166 -11.90 -10.88 0.60
CA SER A 166 -12.52 -12.17 0.26
C SER A 166 -12.59 -13.13 1.45
N MET A 167 -11.95 -12.81 2.57
CA MET A 167 -12.02 -13.63 3.78
C MET A 167 -13.31 -13.31 4.56
N PRO A 168 -14.20 -14.30 4.77
CA PRO A 168 -15.41 -14.10 5.56
C PRO A 168 -15.07 -13.88 7.04
N ALA A 169 -15.96 -13.19 7.75
CA ALA A 169 -15.86 -13.06 9.21
C ALA A 169 -15.89 -14.45 9.87
N GLY A 170 -15.09 -14.63 10.93
CA GLY A 170 -14.92 -15.90 11.63
C GLY A 170 -13.87 -16.85 11.01
N SER A 171 -13.37 -16.57 9.81
CA SER A 171 -12.29 -17.38 9.22
C SER A 171 -10.93 -17.10 9.85
N GLN A 172 -10.00 -18.06 9.75
CA GLN A 172 -8.63 -17.85 10.21
C GLN A 172 -7.92 -16.79 9.36
N LEU A 173 -7.32 -15.82 10.03
CA LEU A 173 -6.63 -14.71 9.37
C LEU A 173 -5.47 -15.19 8.50
N ARG A 174 -5.39 -14.64 7.30
CA ARG A 174 -4.22 -14.73 6.42
C ARG A 174 -3.27 -13.57 6.74
N PRO A 175 -1.98 -13.67 6.34
CA PRO A 175 -1.04 -12.57 6.51
C PRO A 175 -1.62 -11.30 5.91
N CYS A 176 -1.49 -10.16 6.59
CA CYS A 176 -2.14 -8.92 6.16
C CYS A 176 -1.75 -8.50 4.73
N ILE A 177 -0.50 -8.78 4.34
CA ILE A 177 -0.03 -8.52 2.98
C ILE A 177 -0.83 -9.29 1.90
N TYR A 178 -1.47 -10.41 2.25
CA TYR A 178 -2.32 -11.16 1.34
C TYR A 178 -3.52 -10.31 0.88
N SER A 179 -4.23 -9.65 1.80
CA SER A 179 -5.39 -8.82 1.45
C SER A 179 -4.98 -7.59 0.64
N ILE A 180 -3.84 -6.97 0.97
CA ILE A 180 -3.28 -5.85 0.20
C ILE A 180 -2.98 -6.28 -1.25
N ILE A 181 -2.27 -7.40 -1.44
CA ILE A 181 -1.95 -7.92 -2.79
C ILE A 181 -3.24 -8.27 -3.54
N GLU A 182 -4.15 -8.97 -2.88
CA GLU A 182 -5.45 -9.35 -3.44
C GLU A 182 -6.18 -8.12 -4.00
N ASP A 183 -6.27 -7.07 -3.20
CA ASP A 183 -7.10 -5.90 -3.49
C ASP A 183 -6.45 -4.94 -4.48
N VAL A 184 -5.14 -4.69 -4.38
CA VAL A 184 -4.42 -3.83 -5.32
C VAL A 184 -4.39 -4.45 -6.71
N VAL A 185 -4.06 -5.75 -6.81
CA VAL A 185 -4.00 -6.41 -8.12
C VAL A 185 -5.39 -6.60 -8.72
N ALA A 186 -6.40 -6.96 -7.92
CA ALA A 186 -7.74 -7.14 -8.43
C ALA A 186 -8.35 -5.83 -8.95
N VAL A 187 -8.18 -4.72 -8.24
CA VAL A 187 -8.83 -3.45 -8.58
C VAL A 187 -7.95 -2.56 -9.45
N ASP A 188 -6.74 -2.22 -9.01
CA ASP A 188 -5.87 -1.26 -9.70
C ASP A 188 -5.17 -1.95 -10.87
N GLY A 189 -4.64 -3.15 -10.59
CA GLY A 189 -3.98 -4.03 -11.56
C GLY A 189 -4.94 -4.67 -12.58
N SER A 190 -6.26 -4.48 -12.44
CA SER A 190 -7.29 -5.08 -13.30
C SER A 190 -7.26 -6.61 -13.38
N GLY A 191 -6.80 -7.29 -12.32
CA GLY A 191 -6.82 -8.75 -12.23
C GLY A 191 -8.21 -9.33 -11.94
N GLY A 192 -9.11 -8.53 -11.36
CA GLY A 192 -10.49 -8.93 -11.06
C GLY A 192 -10.62 -10.16 -10.14
N THR A 193 -11.79 -10.78 -10.19
CA THR A 193 -12.16 -11.97 -9.40
C THR A 193 -11.30 -13.17 -9.77
N ALA A 194 -10.95 -13.32 -11.05
CA ALA A 194 -10.10 -14.40 -11.53
C ALA A 194 -8.73 -14.41 -10.83
N PHE A 195 -8.13 -13.23 -10.62
CA PHE A 195 -6.88 -13.14 -9.85
C PHE A 195 -7.09 -13.51 -8.37
N ARG A 196 -8.19 -13.05 -7.74
CA ARG A 196 -8.48 -13.39 -6.34
C ARG A 196 -8.62 -14.90 -6.12
N GLU A 197 -9.34 -15.58 -7.02
CA GLU A 197 -9.50 -17.03 -6.99
C GLU A 197 -8.18 -17.77 -7.25
N ALA A 198 -7.36 -17.30 -8.20
CA ALA A 198 -6.06 -17.87 -8.48
C ALA A 198 -5.08 -17.69 -7.32
N LEU A 199 -5.07 -16.50 -6.70
CA LEU A 199 -4.28 -16.21 -5.50
C LEU A 199 -4.72 -17.09 -4.32
N ASN A 200 -6.03 -17.28 -4.13
CA ASN A 200 -6.57 -18.16 -3.11
C ASN A 200 -6.10 -19.60 -3.29
N ARG A 201 -6.26 -20.15 -4.50
CA ARG A 201 -5.86 -21.52 -4.84
C ARG A 201 -4.37 -21.75 -4.63
N ARG A 202 -3.51 -20.84 -5.10
CA ARG A 202 -2.06 -20.96 -4.91
C ARG A 202 -1.66 -20.83 -3.44
N TYR A 203 -2.30 -19.94 -2.70
CA TYR A 203 -2.08 -19.80 -1.27
C TYR A 203 -2.43 -21.09 -0.52
N GLU A 204 -3.55 -21.72 -0.82
CA GLU A 204 -3.95 -22.96 -0.16
C GLU A 204 -3.04 -24.14 -0.55
N ALA A 205 -2.66 -24.24 -1.82
CA ALA A 205 -1.85 -25.35 -2.34
C ALA A 205 -0.37 -25.30 -1.90
N SER A 206 0.26 -24.12 -1.89
CA SER A 206 1.71 -24.01 -1.75
C SER A 206 2.14 -23.49 -0.37
N HIS A 207 2.80 -24.36 0.40
CA HIS A 207 3.35 -23.97 1.71
C HIS A 207 4.51 -22.96 1.57
N ILE A 208 5.31 -23.06 0.49
CA ILE A 208 6.40 -22.13 0.19
C ILE A 208 5.85 -20.74 -0.13
N PHE A 209 4.79 -20.66 -0.92
CA PHE A 209 4.13 -19.39 -1.24
C PHE A 209 3.54 -18.73 0.00
N ARG A 210 2.86 -19.51 0.87
CA ARG A 210 2.38 -19.01 2.17
C ARG A 210 3.50 -18.49 3.05
N ALA A 211 4.61 -19.24 3.16
CA ALA A 211 5.75 -18.84 3.97
C ALA A 211 6.43 -17.57 3.42
N MET A 212 6.50 -17.43 2.09
CA MET A 212 6.98 -16.22 1.44
C MET A 212 6.14 -15.01 1.82
N LEU A 213 4.80 -15.09 1.70
CA LEU A 213 3.91 -13.98 2.06
C LEU A 213 4.00 -13.62 3.54
N ARG A 214 4.11 -14.60 4.45
CA ARG A 214 4.34 -14.33 5.87
C ARG A 214 5.60 -13.51 6.12
N ARG A 215 6.71 -13.91 5.51
CA ARG A 215 7.99 -13.20 5.66
C ARG A 215 7.93 -11.79 5.08
N LEU A 216 7.28 -11.63 3.93
CA LEU A 216 7.07 -10.31 3.34
C LEU A 216 6.21 -9.42 4.22
N GLY A 217 5.12 -9.94 4.79
CA GLY A 217 4.29 -9.21 5.75
C GLY A 217 5.11 -8.63 6.89
N VAL A 218 5.94 -9.45 7.54
CA VAL A 218 6.82 -9.02 8.64
C VAL A 218 7.86 -7.98 8.18
N VAL A 219 8.51 -8.20 7.04
CA VAL A 219 9.54 -7.27 6.51
C VAL A 219 8.94 -5.91 6.15
N TRP A 220 7.74 -5.88 5.58
CA TRP A 220 7.03 -4.63 5.28
C TRP A 220 6.48 -3.96 6.53
N ALA A 221 5.96 -4.74 7.50
CA ALA A 221 5.45 -4.23 8.76
C ALA A 221 6.56 -3.54 9.57
N ILE A 222 7.67 -4.24 9.81
CA ILE A 222 8.82 -3.70 10.55
C ILE A 222 9.48 -2.58 9.75
N GLY A 223 9.62 -2.74 8.43
CA GLY A 223 10.18 -1.72 7.55
C GLY A 223 9.39 -0.40 7.62
N ALA A 224 8.06 -0.46 7.46
CA ALA A 224 7.20 0.71 7.50
C ALA A 224 7.24 1.40 8.88
N GLN A 225 7.14 0.62 9.97
CA GLN A 225 7.17 1.18 11.32
C GLN A 225 8.52 1.79 11.67
N SER A 226 9.62 1.11 11.37
CA SER A 226 10.97 1.63 11.63
C SER A 226 11.25 2.89 10.80
N ALA A 227 10.85 2.90 9.52
CA ALA A 227 10.96 4.09 8.68
C ALA A 227 10.13 5.25 9.24
N ALA A 228 8.88 5.01 9.63
CA ALA A 228 8.01 6.03 10.21
C ALA A 228 8.59 6.62 11.51
N ILE A 229 9.12 5.79 12.41
CA ILE A 229 9.77 6.20 13.66
C ILE A 229 11.01 7.05 13.37
N VAL A 230 11.91 6.56 12.54
CA VAL A 230 13.15 7.29 12.19
C VAL A 230 12.81 8.63 11.54
N LEU A 231 11.85 8.66 10.62
CA LEU A 231 11.41 9.89 9.97
C LEU A 231 10.78 10.87 10.94
N THR A 232 9.95 10.39 11.86
CA THR A 232 9.37 11.24 12.91
C THR A 232 10.47 11.89 13.74
N ILE A 233 11.44 11.09 14.22
CA ILE A 233 12.59 11.62 14.97
C ILE A 233 13.30 12.70 14.15
N LEU A 234 13.67 12.40 12.91
CA LEU A 234 14.35 13.36 12.03
C LEU A 234 13.54 14.65 11.84
N ILE A 235 12.25 14.53 11.54
CA ILE A 235 11.34 15.67 11.33
C ILE A 235 11.28 16.57 12.57
N PHE A 236 11.38 16.02 13.78
CA PHE A 236 11.32 16.79 15.02
C PHE A 236 12.69 17.23 15.56
N THR A 237 13.80 16.73 15.00
CA THR A 237 15.16 17.10 15.46
C THR A 237 15.95 17.99 14.51
N ILE A 238 15.72 17.91 13.19
CA ILE A 238 16.50 18.68 12.21
C ILE A 238 15.90 20.07 11.94
N GLN A 239 16.57 20.90 11.13
CA GLN A 239 16.09 22.22 10.73
C GLN A 239 14.76 22.12 9.95
N ASP A 240 13.83 23.06 10.18
CA ASP A 240 12.43 22.99 9.72
C ASP A 240 12.25 22.71 8.21
N GLN A 241 13.06 23.34 7.36
CA GLN A 241 12.92 23.16 5.91
C GLN A 241 13.52 21.83 5.44
N ALA A 242 14.61 21.40 6.06
CA ALA A 242 15.16 20.07 5.85
C ALA A 242 14.16 19.00 6.32
N ALA A 243 13.50 19.21 7.46
CA ALA A 243 12.44 18.33 7.97
C ALA A 243 11.29 18.21 6.98
N TYR A 244 10.85 19.33 6.39
CA TYR A 244 9.81 19.34 5.36
C TYR A 244 10.21 18.49 4.14
N VAL A 245 11.39 18.73 3.57
CA VAL A 245 11.86 17.95 2.41
C VAL A 245 12.01 16.47 2.75
N VAL A 246 12.58 16.15 3.91
CA VAL A 246 12.79 14.77 4.36
C VAL A 246 11.46 14.04 4.53
N GLY A 247 10.48 14.68 5.18
CA GLY A 247 9.16 14.09 5.43
C GLY A 247 8.40 13.76 4.15
N TRP A 248 8.52 14.60 3.11
CA TRP A 248 7.86 14.35 1.83
C TRP A 248 8.64 13.40 0.91
N ALA A 249 9.97 13.45 0.87
CA ALA A 249 10.75 12.74 -0.14
C ALA A 249 11.24 11.35 0.30
N VAL A 250 11.73 11.22 1.54
CA VAL A 250 12.39 10.00 2.01
C VAL A 250 11.46 8.78 2.07
N PRO A 251 10.18 8.89 2.46
CA PRO A 251 9.25 7.76 2.38
C PRO A 251 9.15 7.11 1.00
N PHE A 252 9.13 7.92 -0.07
CA PHE A 252 9.05 7.40 -1.44
C PHE A 252 10.36 6.75 -1.88
N LEU A 253 11.50 7.32 -1.49
CA LEU A 253 12.80 6.68 -1.71
C LEU A 253 12.88 5.34 -0.98
N TRP A 254 12.46 5.30 0.29
CA TRP A 254 12.37 4.08 1.07
C TRP A 254 11.46 3.06 0.39
N ALA A 255 10.25 3.45 -0.02
CA ALA A 255 9.30 2.57 -0.69
C ALA A 255 9.85 2.01 -2.01
N GLY A 256 10.57 2.84 -2.78
CA GLY A 256 11.24 2.41 -4.02
C GLY A 256 12.31 1.34 -3.77
N VAL A 257 13.19 1.56 -2.79
CA VAL A 257 14.24 0.60 -2.39
C VAL A 257 13.61 -0.70 -1.85
N TRP A 258 12.59 -0.59 -0.99
CA TRP A 258 11.90 -1.75 -0.41
C TRP A 258 11.15 -2.56 -1.47
N SER A 259 10.54 -1.89 -2.45
CA SER A 259 9.87 -2.54 -3.58
C SER A 259 10.85 -3.30 -4.47
N ALA A 260 12.01 -2.72 -4.77
CA ALA A 260 13.06 -3.38 -5.54
C ALA A 260 13.58 -4.64 -4.83
N GLY A 261 13.85 -4.54 -3.53
CA GLY A 261 14.25 -5.69 -2.70
C GLY A 261 13.17 -6.78 -2.66
N THR A 262 11.90 -6.37 -2.53
CA THR A 262 10.75 -7.28 -2.54
C THR A 262 10.63 -8.02 -3.86
N TRP A 263 10.78 -7.33 -5.00
CA TRP A 263 10.76 -7.97 -6.31
C TRP A 263 11.84 -9.07 -6.38
N TRP A 264 13.09 -8.75 -6.09
CA TRP A 264 14.18 -9.73 -6.12
C TRP A 264 13.90 -10.95 -5.23
N TYR A 265 13.43 -10.72 -4.01
CA TYR A 265 13.11 -11.80 -3.07
C TYR A 265 11.95 -12.67 -3.55
N VAL A 266 10.85 -12.07 -4.01
CA VAL A 266 9.69 -12.77 -4.54
C VAL A 266 10.10 -13.63 -5.73
N GLU A 267 10.83 -13.08 -6.69
CA GLU A 267 11.28 -13.82 -7.86
C GLU A 267 12.11 -15.04 -7.48
N ARG A 268 13.05 -14.88 -6.54
CA ARG A 268 13.86 -15.99 -6.01
C ARG A 268 12.98 -17.06 -5.35
N MET A 269 12.00 -16.66 -4.56
CA MET A 269 11.11 -17.59 -3.85
C MET A 269 10.14 -18.32 -4.79
N LEU A 270 9.63 -17.65 -5.83
CA LEU A 270 8.80 -18.29 -6.85
C LEU A 270 9.59 -19.31 -7.69
N ARG A 271 10.88 -19.05 -7.96
CA ARG A 271 11.77 -20.05 -8.60
C ARG A 271 11.98 -21.27 -7.68
N LYS A 272 12.23 -21.03 -6.38
CA LYS A 272 12.35 -22.11 -5.39
C LYS A 272 11.07 -22.93 -5.26
N GLU A 273 9.92 -22.27 -5.25
CA GLU A 273 8.62 -22.94 -5.23
C GLU A 273 8.44 -23.86 -6.44
N LYS A 274 8.76 -23.39 -7.65
CA LYS A 274 8.67 -24.21 -8.86
C LYS A 274 9.59 -25.43 -8.83
N ALA A 275 10.83 -25.27 -8.34
CA ALA A 275 11.78 -26.37 -8.23
C ALA A 275 11.30 -27.43 -7.21
N ALA A 276 10.92 -26.99 -6.00
CA ALA A 276 10.39 -27.89 -4.97
C ALA A 276 9.09 -28.58 -5.42
N TRP A 277 8.22 -27.88 -6.16
CA TRP A 277 7.01 -28.48 -6.71
C TRP A 277 7.32 -29.59 -7.72
N ALA A 278 8.30 -29.38 -8.59
CA ALA A 278 8.72 -30.40 -9.56
C ALA A 278 9.31 -31.64 -8.87
N GLU A 279 10.07 -31.45 -7.79
CA GLU A 279 10.59 -32.55 -6.96
C GLU A 279 9.46 -33.32 -6.25
N GLU A 280 8.47 -32.62 -5.68
CA GLU A 280 7.30 -33.25 -5.03
C GLU A 280 6.45 -34.04 -6.03
N VAL A 281 6.27 -33.52 -7.26
CA VAL A 281 5.59 -34.25 -8.34
C VAL A 281 6.38 -35.50 -8.72
N ALA A 282 7.71 -35.39 -8.89
CA ALA A 282 8.55 -36.52 -9.27
C ALA A 282 8.60 -37.62 -8.20
N MET A 283 8.48 -37.29 -6.91
CA MET A 283 8.41 -38.29 -5.84
C MET A 283 7.04 -38.98 -5.73
N LYS A 284 5.98 -38.38 -6.27
CA LYS A 284 4.60 -38.92 -6.22
C LYS A 284 4.17 -39.60 -7.51
N ALA A 285 4.91 -39.43 -8.60
CA ALA A 285 4.75 -40.14 -9.87
C ALA A 285 5.40 -41.52 -9.81
#